data_AF-A0A2N3W9Y4-F1
#
_entry.id   AF-A0A2N3W9Y4-F1
#
_cell.length_a   1.000
_cell.length_b   1.000
_cell.length_c   1.000
_cell.angle_alpha   90.00
_cell.angle_beta   90.00
_cell.angle_gamma   90.00
#
_symmetry.space_group_name_H-M   'P 1'
#
loop_
_entity.id
_entity.type
_entity.pdbx_description
1 polymer ?
#
loop_
_entity_poly.entity_id
_entity_poly.type
_entity_poly.pdbx_seq_one_letter_code
_entity_poly.pdbx_strand_id
1 'polypeptide(L)'
;MAAVDWNAVFEAEARRRKVRPQPAWGSGVRLDPVVARSVRRFRNPPDEPTVEDQRLVARLLETAGQPGKGDVMTQLISDVLALGYYRAVRDGTRDPATTEVAARVLAGLERRLSYHVDRLRRWGIAATARWRARAILETGGVLVGHGRALRRLGVPWLAFVIDAWARFERALADVHRGPSIRPGPRVRARPRDLV
;
A
#
# COMPACT_ATOMS: atom_id res chain seq x y z
N MET A 1 7.90 7.77 -25.22
CA MET A 1 7.74 6.50 -24.47
C MET A 1 6.52 6.62 -23.56
N ALA A 2 5.54 5.71 -23.71
CA ALA A 2 4.24 5.83 -23.06
C ALA A 2 4.34 5.67 -21.54
N ALA A 3 3.76 6.60 -20.79
CA ALA A 3 3.54 6.46 -19.36
C ALA A 3 2.70 5.20 -19.11
N VAL A 4 2.99 4.44 -18.05
CA VAL A 4 2.12 3.34 -17.62
C VAL A 4 0.74 3.93 -17.34
N ASP A 5 -0.27 3.47 -18.08
CA ASP A 5 -1.66 3.82 -17.82
C ASP A 5 -2.14 3.05 -16.58
N TRP A 6 -1.89 3.67 -15.43
CA TRP A 6 -2.32 3.13 -14.14
C TRP A 6 -3.84 3.04 -14.03
N ASN A 7 -4.60 3.87 -14.73
CA ASN A 7 -6.06 3.76 -14.70
C ASN A 7 -6.50 2.44 -15.33
N ALA A 8 -5.97 2.10 -16.51
CA ALA A 8 -6.21 0.80 -17.13
C ALA A 8 -5.76 -0.38 -16.25
N VAL A 9 -4.64 -0.27 -15.52
CA VAL A 9 -4.17 -1.29 -14.58
C VAL A 9 -5.14 -1.48 -13.40
N PHE A 10 -5.58 -0.38 -12.77
CA PHE A 10 -6.53 -0.44 -11.65
C PHE A 10 -7.91 -0.93 -12.08
N GLU A 11 -8.40 -0.50 -13.24
CA GLU A 11 -9.67 -0.99 -13.80
C GLU A 11 -9.60 -2.47 -14.17
N ALA A 12 -8.49 -2.93 -14.76
CA ALA A 12 -8.28 -4.33 -15.05
C ALA A 12 -8.27 -5.17 -13.76
N GLU A 13 -7.65 -4.68 -12.69
CA GLU A 13 -7.69 -5.33 -11.38
C GLU A 13 -9.09 -5.30 -10.76
N ALA A 14 -9.83 -4.18 -10.88
CA ALA A 14 -11.21 -4.09 -10.43
C ALA A 14 -12.11 -5.12 -11.15
N ARG A 15 -11.92 -5.30 -12.46
CA ARG A 15 -12.57 -6.37 -13.24
C ARG A 15 -12.18 -7.75 -12.74
N ARG A 16 -10.89 -8.01 -12.48
CA ARG A 16 -10.41 -9.29 -11.92
C ARG A 16 -11.03 -9.60 -10.55
N ARG A 17 -11.24 -8.60 -9.70
CA ARG A 17 -11.88 -8.76 -8.39
C ARG A 17 -13.34 -9.22 -8.49
N LYS A 18 -14.09 -8.75 -9.50
CA LYS A 18 -15.50 -9.13 -9.69
C LYS A 18 -15.67 -10.63 -9.98
N VAL A 19 -14.69 -11.24 -10.64
CA VAL A 19 -14.73 -12.66 -11.04
C VAL A 19 -13.89 -13.57 -10.15
N ARG A 20 -13.14 -13.00 -9.18
CA ARG A 20 -12.27 -13.78 -8.30
C ARG A 20 -13.12 -14.47 -7.21
N PRO A 21 -13.00 -15.80 -7.04
CA PRO A 21 -13.68 -16.52 -5.96
C PRO A 21 -13.39 -15.88 -4.60
N GLN A 22 -14.42 -15.74 -3.77
CA GLN A 22 -14.25 -15.28 -2.41
C GLN A 22 -13.75 -16.42 -1.52
N PRO A 23 -12.97 -16.13 -0.46
CA PRO A 23 -12.65 -17.12 0.55
C PRO A 23 -13.93 -17.70 1.14
N ALA A 24 -13.86 -18.92 1.68
CA ALA A 24 -14.97 -19.52 2.40
C ALA A 24 -15.19 -18.76 3.73
N TRP A 25 -16.02 -17.72 3.72
CA TRP A 25 -16.36 -16.89 4.88
C TRP A 25 -17.21 -17.62 5.95
N GLY A 26 -17.57 -18.89 5.71
CA GLY A 26 -18.59 -19.63 6.45
C GLY A 26 -18.27 -19.93 7.92
N SER A 27 -17.02 -19.75 8.34
CA SER A 27 -16.63 -19.73 9.74
C SER A 27 -15.93 -18.40 10.04
N GLY A 28 -16.33 -17.74 11.12
CA GLY A 28 -15.70 -16.49 11.55
C GLY A 28 -14.17 -16.65 11.62
N VAL A 29 -13.46 -15.70 11.01
CA VAL A 29 -11.99 -15.69 10.97
C VAL A 29 -11.44 -15.59 12.40
N ARG A 30 -10.68 -16.60 12.85
CA ARG A 30 -10.04 -16.58 14.17
C ARG A 30 -8.78 -15.72 14.14
N LEU A 31 -8.96 -14.41 14.27
CA LEU A 31 -7.87 -13.46 14.44
C LEU A 31 -7.70 -13.10 15.92
N ASP A 32 -6.46 -13.06 16.42
CA ASP A 32 -6.17 -12.60 17.78
C ASP A 32 -6.82 -11.20 18.00
N PRO A 33 -7.57 -10.96 19.09
CA PRO A 33 -8.27 -9.69 19.31
C PRO A 33 -7.38 -8.44 19.29
N VAL A 34 -6.09 -8.57 19.62
CA VAL A 34 -5.11 -7.49 19.51
C VAL A 34 -4.78 -7.21 18.04
N VAL A 35 -4.62 -8.26 17.23
CA VAL A 35 -4.40 -8.14 15.79
C VAL A 35 -5.67 -7.60 15.11
N ALA A 36 -6.86 -8.05 15.50
CA ALA A 36 -8.12 -7.54 14.97
C ALA A 36 -8.33 -6.04 15.25
N ARG A 37 -8.04 -5.57 16.48
CA ARG A 37 -8.05 -4.14 16.82
C ARG A 37 -7.02 -3.34 16.02
N SER A 38 -5.84 -3.92 15.84
CA SER A 38 -4.76 -3.34 15.04
C SER A 38 -5.16 -3.18 13.56
N VAL A 39 -5.77 -4.20 12.95
CA VAL A 39 -6.30 -4.13 11.56
C VAL A 39 -7.39 -3.06 11.45
N ARG A 40 -8.31 -2.97 12.43
CA ARG A 40 -9.34 -1.91 12.45
C ARG A 40 -8.72 -0.52 12.50
N ARG A 41 -7.64 -0.33 13.27
CA ARG A 41 -6.93 0.96 13.37
C ARG A 41 -6.20 1.36 12.07
N PHE A 42 -5.79 0.38 11.26
CA PHE A 42 -5.29 0.66 9.89
C PHE A 42 -6.41 1.05 8.92
N ARG A 43 -7.62 0.51 9.13
CA ARG A 43 -8.79 0.84 8.30
C ARG A 43 -9.37 2.20 8.66
N ASN A 44 -9.42 2.50 9.96
CA ASN A 44 -9.94 3.73 10.53
C ASN A 44 -8.88 4.32 11.49
N PRO A 45 -7.96 5.17 11.02
CA PRO A 45 -7.02 5.84 11.91
C PRO A 45 -7.78 6.70 12.95
N PRO A 46 -7.25 6.87 14.17
CA PRO A 46 -7.94 7.59 15.25
C PRO A 46 -8.20 9.07 14.95
N ASP A 47 -7.45 9.65 14.01
CA ASP A 47 -7.59 11.03 13.55
C ASP A 47 -8.41 11.12 12.25
N GLU A 48 -9.15 10.06 11.88
CA GLU A 48 -9.95 10.05 10.68
C GLU A 48 -11.19 10.96 10.86
N PRO A 49 -11.37 11.98 10.00
CA PRO A 49 -12.48 12.92 10.09
C PRO A 49 -13.83 12.17 10.10
N THR A 50 -14.82 12.72 10.80
CA THR A 50 -16.19 12.17 10.80
C THR A 50 -16.78 12.13 9.37
N VAL A 51 -17.87 11.39 9.14
CA VAL A 51 -18.49 11.31 7.79
C VAL A 51 -18.85 12.69 7.23
N GLU A 52 -19.15 13.66 8.10
CA GLU A 52 -19.46 15.04 7.73
C GLU A 52 -18.19 15.84 7.40
N ASP A 53 -17.15 15.72 8.22
CA ASP A 53 -15.83 16.29 7.95
C ASP A 53 -15.21 15.71 6.66
N GLN A 54 -15.41 14.42 6.39
CA GLN A 54 -14.99 13.77 5.15
C GLN A 54 -15.70 14.35 3.93
N ARG A 55 -16.98 14.73 4.04
CA ARG A 55 -17.72 15.39 2.95
C ARG A 55 -17.24 16.82 2.72
N LEU A 56 -16.90 17.53 3.78
CA LEU A 56 -16.35 18.89 3.70
C LEU A 56 -14.93 18.89 3.13
N VAL A 57 -14.08 17.96 3.57
CA VAL A 57 -12.75 17.74 3.01
C VAL A 57 -12.84 17.23 1.57
N ALA A 58 -13.76 16.32 1.25
CA ALA A 58 -13.98 15.87 -0.12
C ALA A 58 -14.45 17.03 -1.02
N ARG A 59 -15.35 17.91 -0.56
CA ARG A 59 -15.74 19.13 -1.30
C ARG A 59 -14.57 20.10 -1.48
N LEU A 60 -13.75 20.29 -0.44
CA LEU A 60 -12.54 21.11 -0.48
C LEU A 60 -11.48 20.54 -1.44
N LEU A 61 -11.32 19.22 -1.50
CA LEU A 61 -10.40 18.53 -2.42
C LEU A 61 -10.98 18.38 -3.84
N GLU A 62 -12.30 18.35 -4.01
CA GLU A 62 -12.96 18.45 -5.31
C GLU A 62 -12.80 19.85 -5.91
N THR A 63 -12.81 20.89 -5.08
CA THR A 63 -12.50 22.27 -5.51
C THR A 63 -11.00 22.50 -5.66
N ALA A 64 -10.15 21.84 -4.87
CA ALA A 64 -8.70 21.84 -5.00
C ALA A 64 -8.21 20.64 -5.82
N GLY A 65 -8.37 20.69 -7.15
CA GLY A 65 -8.11 19.56 -8.04
C GLY A 65 -6.79 18.81 -7.79
N GLN A 66 -6.83 17.47 -7.93
CA GLN A 66 -5.76 16.45 -7.79
C GLN A 66 -4.86 16.58 -6.54
N PRO A 67 -4.69 15.50 -5.75
CA PRO A 67 -3.91 15.53 -4.51
C PRO A 67 -2.49 16.08 -4.75
N GLY A 68 -2.04 16.96 -3.88
CA GLY A 68 -0.77 17.65 -4.01
C GLY A 68 0.43 16.71 -3.88
N LYS A 69 1.61 17.23 -4.25
CA LYS A 69 2.90 16.53 -4.13
C LYS A 69 3.13 15.93 -2.73
N GLY A 70 2.72 16.64 -1.68
CA GLY A 70 2.89 16.18 -0.31
C GLY A 70 1.95 15.06 0.10
N ASP A 71 0.72 15.07 -0.39
CA ASP A 71 -0.28 14.05 -0.06
C ASP A 71 0.13 12.69 -0.62
N VAL A 72 0.66 12.67 -1.84
CA VAL A 72 1.15 11.45 -2.48
C VAL A 72 2.35 10.87 -1.75
N MET A 73 3.23 11.70 -1.18
CA MET A 73 4.37 11.21 -0.38
C MET A 73 3.90 10.64 0.97
N THR A 74 2.94 11.30 1.62
CA THR A 74 2.32 10.78 2.85
C THR A 74 1.61 9.44 2.58
N GLN A 75 0.89 9.33 1.47
CA GLN A 75 0.26 8.07 1.02
C GLN A 75 1.31 6.97 0.77
N LEU A 76 2.44 7.30 0.13
CA LEU A 76 3.53 6.36 -0.07
C LEU A 76 4.09 5.85 1.26
N ILE A 77 4.34 6.74 2.24
CA ILE A 77 4.84 6.36 3.57
C ILE A 77 3.85 5.42 4.25
N SER A 78 2.55 5.77 4.24
CA SER A 78 1.50 4.95 4.82
C SER A 78 1.39 3.57 4.17
N ASP A 79 1.41 3.50 2.84
CA ASP A 79 1.35 2.24 2.11
C ASP A 79 2.61 1.37 2.35
N VAL A 80 3.80 1.95 2.56
CA VAL A 80 5.02 1.20 2.94
C VAL A 80 4.86 0.56 4.31
N LEU A 81 4.33 1.31 5.29
CA LEU A 81 4.09 0.82 6.65
C LEU A 81 3.01 -0.27 6.66
N ALA A 82 1.91 -0.04 5.95
CA ALA A 82 0.86 -1.03 5.78
C ALA A 82 1.39 -2.31 5.11
N LEU A 83 2.26 -2.20 4.10
CA LEU A 83 2.88 -3.35 3.45
C LEU A 83 3.70 -4.19 4.43
N GLY A 84 4.52 -3.56 5.28
CA GLY A 84 5.25 -4.26 6.33
C GLY A 84 4.30 -4.96 7.31
N TYR A 85 3.22 -4.28 7.68
CA TYR A 85 2.27 -4.80 8.67
C TYR A 85 1.48 -5.99 8.12
N TYR A 86 0.94 -5.89 6.90
CA TYR A 86 0.20 -6.98 6.28
C TYR A 86 1.09 -8.16 5.89
N ARG A 87 2.41 -7.98 5.70
CA ARG A 87 3.36 -9.10 5.61
C ARG A 87 3.48 -9.82 6.94
N ALA A 88 3.66 -9.09 8.04
CA ALA A 88 3.67 -9.69 9.38
C ALA A 88 2.35 -10.44 9.69
N VAL A 89 1.20 -9.89 9.27
CA VAL A 89 -0.10 -10.57 9.42
C VAL A 89 -0.18 -11.84 8.59
N ARG A 90 0.20 -11.79 7.31
CA ARG A 90 0.17 -12.94 6.39
C ARG A 90 1.07 -14.07 6.90
N ASP A 91 2.28 -13.73 7.32
CA ASP A 91 3.32 -14.72 7.65
C ASP A 91 3.20 -15.20 9.12
N GLY A 92 2.56 -14.43 10.01
CA GLY A 92 2.42 -14.74 11.43
C GLY A 92 1.09 -15.37 11.86
N THR A 93 0.08 -15.41 10.98
CA THR A 93 -1.21 -16.06 11.28
C THR A 93 -1.22 -17.53 10.84
N ARG A 94 -1.99 -18.38 11.54
CA ARG A 94 -2.25 -19.77 11.14
C ARG A 94 -3.57 -19.94 10.40
N ASP A 95 -4.39 -18.90 10.37
CA ASP A 95 -5.70 -18.94 9.73
C ASP A 95 -5.57 -18.71 8.21
N PRO A 96 -6.02 -19.66 7.37
CA PRO A 96 -5.82 -19.61 5.93
C PRO A 96 -6.59 -18.45 5.28
N ALA A 97 -7.80 -18.13 5.78
CA ALA A 97 -8.60 -17.02 5.27
C ALA A 97 -7.92 -15.66 5.53
N THR A 98 -7.36 -15.47 6.73
CA THR A 98 -6.57 -14.28 7.08
C THR A 98 -5.33 -14.16 6.20
N THR A 99 -4.62 -15.27 6.00
CA THR A 99 -3.43 -15.33 5.14
C THR A 99 -3.76 -14.87 3.72
N GLU A 100 -4.85 -15.40 3.15
CA GLU A 100 -5.29 -15.05 1.82
C GLU A 100 -5.73 -13.59 1.70
N VAL A 101 -6.50 -13.08 2.67
CA VAL A 101 -6.92 -11.67 2.71
C VAL A 101 -5.71 -10.76 2.80
N ALA A 102 -4.75 -11.04 3.69
CA ALA A 102 -3.53 -10.27 3.82
C ALA A 102 -2.71 -10.30 2.52
N ALA A 103 -2.59 -11.44 1.84
CA ALA A 103 -1.93 -11.54 0.54
C ALA A 103 -2.61 -10.68 -0.54
N ARG A 104 -3.96 -10.64 -0.56
CA ARG A 104 -4.72 -9.79 -1.49
C ARG A 104 -4.52 -8.30 -1.19
N VAL A 105 -4.49 -7.90 0.08
CA VAL A 105 -4.21 -6.53 0.51
C VAL A 105 -2.79 -6.12 0.10
N LEU A 106 -1.80 -6.99 0.31
CA LEU A 106 -0.41 -6.77 -0.10
C LEU A 106 -0.27 -6.52 -1.60
N ALA A 107 -0.89 -7.35 -2.44
CA ALA A 107 -0.87 -7.14 -3.89
C ALA A 107 -1.48 -5.79 -4.30
N GLY A 108 -2.50 -5.33 -3.56
CA GLY A 108 -3.09 -4.00 -3.73
C GLY A 108 -2.12 -2.87 -3.36
N LEU A 109 -1.47 -2.99 -2.20
CA LEU A 109 -0.48 -2.05 -1.68
C LEU A 109 0.73 -1.91 -2.61
N GLU A 110 1.27 -3.01 -3.14
CA GLU A 110 2.43 -2.98 -4.05
C GLU A 110 2.14 -2.20 -5.34
N ARG A 111 0.91 -2.30 -5.87
CA ARG A 111 0.49 -1.52 -7.04
C ARG A 111 0.32 -0.04 -6.72
N ARG A 112 -0.26 0.30 -5.57
CA ARG A 112 -0.37 1.71 -5.15
C ARG A 112 0.99 2.35 -4.89
N LEU A 113 1.91 1.64 -4.25
CA LEU A 113 3.29 2.10 -4.10
C LEU A 113 3.94 2.39 -5.45
N SER A 114 3.81 1.48 -6.41
CA SER A 114 4.35 1.68 -7.77
C SER A 114 3.74 2.92 -8.45
N TYR A 115 2.43 3.13 -8.27
CA TYR A 115 1.74 4.33 -8.76
C TYR A 115 2.23 5.62 -8.10
N HIS A 116 2.40 5.63 -6.77
CA HIS A 116 2.89 6.80 -6.04
C HIS A 116 4.32 7.13 -6.44
N VAL A 117 5.21 6.13 -6.56
CA VAL A 117 6.58 6.30 -7.06
C VAL A 117 6.58 6.93 -8.46
N ASP A 118 5.81 6.38 -9.39
CA ASP A 118 5.70 6.92 -10.75
C ASP A 118 5.18 8.36 -10.79
N ARG A 119 4.22 8.69 -9.92
CA ARG A 119 3.64 10.04 -9.83
C ARG A 119 4.62 11.04 -9.22
N LEU A 120 5.29 10.69 -8.12
CA LEU A 120 6.31 11.53 -7.48
C LEU A 120 7.51 11.76 -8.41
N ARG A 121 7.88 10.72 -9.18
CA ARG A 121 8.92 10.78 -10.21
C ARG A 121 8.57 11.76 -11.32
N ARG A 122 7.34 11.70 -11.88
CA ARG A 122 6.87 12.70 -12.88
C ARG A 122 6.92 14.13 -12.37
N TRP A 123 6.77 14.31 -11.06
CA TRP A 123 6.81 15.62 -10.40
C TRP A 123 8.19 16.08 -9.96
N GLY A 124 9.24 15.26 -10.16
CA GLY A 124 10.63 15.61 -9.88
C GLY A 124 10.90 15.92 -8.40
N ILE A 125 10.27 15.21 -7.47
CA ILE A 125 10.41 15.52 -6.04
C ILE A 125 11.75 15.03 -5.50
N ALA A 126 12.50 15.93 -4.85
CA ALA A 126 13.72 15.58 -4.13
C ALA A 126 13.43 14.85 -2.79
N ALA A 127 14.18 13.78 -2.50
CA ALA A 127 14.20 13.11 -1.21
C ALA A 127 14.91 13.98 -0.15
N THR A 128 14.18 14.96 0.37
CA THR A 128 14.66 15.84 1.45
C THR A 128 14.63 15.15 2.81
N ALA A 129 15.44 15.65 3.76
CA ALA A 129 15.44 15.21 5.15
C ALA A 129 14.05 15.33 5.81
N ARG A 130 13.22 16.27 5.34
CA ARG A 130 11.83 16.44 5.81
C ARG A 130 10.98 15.17 5.60
N TRP A 131 11.14 14.48 4.47
CA TRP A 131 10.38 13.26 4.20
C TRP A 131 10.83 12.09 5.07
N ARG A 132 12.13 12.01 5.34
CA ARG A 132 12.72 11.06 6.28
C ARG A 132 12.20 11.27 7.70
N ALA A 133 12.19 12.51 8.17
CA ALA A 133 11.63 12.87 9.47
C ALA A 133 10.13 12.51 9.59
N ARG A 134 9.34 12.76 8.53
CA ARG A 134 7.93 12.35 8.50
C ARG A 134 7.76 10.83 8.55
N ALA A 135 8.55 10.08 7.79
CA ALA A 135 8.50 8.61 7.82
C ALA A 135 8.84 8.05 9.21
N ILE A 136 9.80 8.65 9.92
CA ILE A 136 10.12 8.29 11.31
C ILE A 136 8.91 8.53 12.21
N LEU A 137 8.26 9.69 12.10
CA LEU A 137 7.08 10.04 12.91
C LEU A 137 5.93 9.04 12.70
N GLU A 138 5.59 8.73 11.45
CA GLU A 138 4.53 7.78 11.10
C GLU A 138 4.87 6.36 11.60
N THR A 139 6.13 5.95 11.46
CA THR A 139 6.61 4.66 11.99
C THR A 139 6.44 4.60 13.51
N GLY A 140 6.78 5.68 14.22
CA GLY A 140 6.57 5.80 15.67
C GLY A 140 5.09 5.64 16.06
N GLY A 141 4.18 6.30 15.33
CA GLY A 141 2.73 6.14 15.52
C GLY A 141 2.29 4.69 15.35
N VAL A 142 2.82 4.00 14.32
CA VAL A 142 2.51 2.59 14.10
C VAL A 142 3.01 1.71 15.26
N LEU A 143 4.19 1.98 15.79
CA LEU A 143 4.74 1.21 16.92
C LEU A 143 3.87 1.34 18.18
N VAL A 144 3.42 2.56 18.49
CA VAL A 144 2.55 2.82 19.65
C VAL A 144 1.20 2.11 19.49
N GLY A 145 0.61 2.16 18.29
CA GLY A 145 -0.69 1.56 18.02
C GLY A 145 -0.68 0.03 17.84
N HIS A 146 0.41 -0.52 17.28
CA HIS A 146 0.43 -1.88 16.71
C HIS A 146 1.59 -2.75 17.21
N GLY A 147 2.51 -2.23 18.03
CA GLY A 147 3.67 -2.99 18.52
C GLY A 147 3.31 -4.24 19.33
N ARG A 148 2.16 -4.25 20.02
CA ARG A 148 1.64 -5.47 20.69
C ARG A 148 1.13 -6.50 19.67
N ALA A 149 0.49 -6.07 18.60
CA ALA A 149 0.03 -6.96 17.52
C ALA A 149 1.22 -7.56 16.77
N LEU A 150 2.25 -6.77 16.45
CA LEU A 150 3.48 -7.25 15.82
C LEU A 150 4.17 -8.34 16.65
N ARG A 151 4.29 -8.14 17.98
CA ARG A 151 4.84 -9.15 18.88
C ARG A 151 4.03 -10.45 18.89
N ARG A 152 2.70 -10.37 18.83
CA ARG A 152 1.82 -11.55 18.74
C ARG A 152 1.96 -12.30 17.43
N LEU A 153 2.35 -11.60 16.36
CA LEU A 153 2.66 -12.16 15.04
C LEU A 153 4.11 -12.66 14.94
N GLY A 154 4.88 -12.65 16.05
CA GLY A 154 6.27 -13.12 16.09
C GLY A 154 7.29 -12.14 15.50
N VAL A 155 6.88 -10.91 15.16
CA VAL A 155 7.77 -9.91 14.57
C VAL A 155 8.23 -8.93 15.65
N PRO A 156 9.55 -8.88 15.96
CA PRO A 156 10.07 -7.86 16.87
C PRO A 156 9.96 -6.48 16.21
N TRP A 157 9.64 -5.47 17.03
CA TRP A 157 9.38 -4.12 16.54
C TRP A 157 10.57 -3.50 15.79
N LEU A 158 11.80 -3.82 16.19
CA LEU A 158 13.03 -3.40 15.49
C LEU A 158 13.12 -3.97 14.07
N ALA A 159 12.81 -5.25 13.88
CA ALA A 159 12.82 -5.87 12.55
C ALA A 159 11.78 -5.21 11.65
N PHE A 160 10.60 -4.90 12.19
CA PHE A 160 9.58 -4.15 11.47
C PHE A 160 10.07 -2.76 11.03
N VAL A 161 10.71 -2.00 11.93
CA VAL A 161 11.23 -0.67 11.61
C VAL A 161 12.34 -0.73 10.55
N ILE A 162 13.32 -1.63 10.71
CA ILE A 162 14.43 -1.78 9.76
C ILE A 162 13.89 -2.11 8.37
N ASP A 163 12.96 -3.04 8.30
CA ASP A 163 12.37 -3.51 7.05
C ASP A 163 11.45 -2.46 6.40
N ALA A 164 10.66 -1.71 7.20
CA ALA A 164 9.90 -0.56 6.72
C ALA A 164 10.81 0.56 6.19
N TRP A 165 11.87 0.89 6.91
CA TRP A 165 12.86 1.89 6.51
C TRP A 165 13.58 1.50 5.22
N ALA A 166 14.04 0.26 5.12
CA ALA A 166 14.69 -0.26 3.92
C ALA A 166 13.78 -0.23 2.69
N ARG A 167 12.46 -0.35 2.87
CA ARG A 167 11.48 -0.20 1.77
C ARG A 167 11.23 1.25 1.42
N PHE A 168 11.13 2.12 2.41
CA PHE A 168 10.99 3.55 2.19
C PHE A 168 12.18 4.11 1.41
N GLU A 169 13.42 3.81 1.82
CA GLU A 169 14.62 4.24 1.09
C GLU A 169 14.70 3.63 -0.32
N ARG A 170 14.26 2.38 -0.52
CA ARG A 170 14.14 1.80 -1.87
C ARG A 170 13.12 2.55 -2.73
N ALA A 171 11.95 2.87 -2.18
CA ALA A 171 10.93 3.63 -2.90
C ALA A 171 11.43 5.04 -3.24
N LEU A 172 12.13 5.71 -2.32
CA LEU A 172 12.80 6.98 -2.60
C LEU A 172 13.85 6.80 -3.70
N ALA A 173 14.71 5.79 -3.64
CA ALA A 173 15.70 5.54 -4.68
C ALA A 173 15.06 5.31 -6.06
N ASP A 174 13.92 4.62 -6.12
CA ASP A 174 13.18 4.40 -7.37
C ASP A 174 12.48 5.67 -7.88
N VAL A 175 12.10 6.60 -7.00
CA VAL A 175 11.67 7.96 -7.40
C VAL A 175 12.83 8.72 -8.05
N HIS A 176 14.08 8.50 -7.59
CA HIS A 176 15.28 9.21 -8.08
C HIS A 176 15.93 8.58 -9.30
N ARG A 177 15.79 7.27 -9.50
CA ARG A 177 16.31 6.62 -10.71
C ARG A 177 15.63 7.22 -11.94
N GLY A 178 16.45 7.78 -12.84
CA GLY A 178 16.07 8.06 -14.22
C GLY A 178 15.50 6.79 -14.90
N PRO A 179 14.84 6.92 -16.07
CA PRO A 179 13.95 5.91 -16.64
C PRO A 179 14.49 4.48 -16.58
N SER A 180 13.98 3.70 -15.64
CA SER A 180 14.12 2.26 -15.64
C SER A 180 13.09 1.70 -16.62
N ILE A 181 13.54 1.45 -17.85
CA ILE A 181 12.80 0.66 -18.82
C ILE A 181 12.63 -0.73 -18.20
N ARG A 182 11.46 -1.04 -17.67
CA ARG A 182 11.01 -2.44 -17.64
C ARG A 182 10.35 -2.69 -18.99
N PRO A 183 10.92 -3.52 -19.88
CA PRO A 183 10.18 -4.00 -21.01
C PRO A 183 8.93 -4.68 -20.46
N GLY A 184 7.75 -4.17 -20.79
CA GLY A 184 6.51 -4.88 -20.55
C GLY A 184 6.59 -6.28 -21.18
N PRO A 185 5.74 -7.23 -20.76
CA PRO A 185 5.70 -8.55 -21.37
C PRO A 185 5.57 -8.35 -22.88
N ARG A 186 6.57 -8.79 -23.65
CA ARG A 186 6.45 -8.81 -25.11
C ARG A 186 5.34 -9.80 -25.41
N VAL A 187 4.13 -9.28 -25.63
CA VAL A 187 3.05 -10.06 -26.26
C VAL A 187 3.57 -10.37 -27.65
N ARG A 188 4.17 -11.55 -27.80
CA ARG A 188 4.54 -12.09 -29.09
C ARG A 188 3.21 -12.29 -29.81
N ALA A 189 2.86 -11.35 -30.68
CA ALA A 189 1.76 -11.55 -31.62
C ALA A 189 2.08 -12.84 -32.36
N ARG A 190 1.27 -13.88 -32.10
CA ARG A 190 1.34 -15.13 -32.84
C ARG A 190 0.97 -14.78 -34.28
N PRO A 191 1.86 -14.98 -35.27
CA PRO A 191 1.46 -14.81 -36.66
C PRO A 191 0.31 -15.79 -36.92
N ARG A 192 -0.82 -15.24 -37.36
CA ARG A 192 -1.89 -16.03 -37.98
C ARG A 192 -1.48 -16.20 -39.44
N ASP A 193 -0.74 -17.25 -39.71
CA ASP A 193 -0.56 -17.72 -41.08
C ASP A 193 -1.53 -18.88 -41.35
N LEU A 194 -2.02 -18.87 -42.59
CA LEU A 194 -2.60 -19.97 -43.38
C LEU A 194 -4.12 -20.21 -43.25
N VAL A 195 -4.87 -19.57 -44.16
CA VAL A 195 -5.69 -20.27 -45.17
C VAL A 195 -5.46 -19.58 -46.51
#